data_AF-A0A0R3R703-F1
#
_entry.id   AF-A0A0R3R703-F1
#
_cell.length_a   1.000
_cell.length_b   1.000
_cell.length_c   1.000
_cell.angle_alpha   90.00
_cell.angle_beta   90.00
_cell.angle_gamma   90.00
#
_symmetry.space_group_name_H-M   'P 1'
#
loop_
_entity.id
_entity.type
_entity.pdbx_description
1 polymer ?
#
loop_
_entity_poly.entity_id
_entity_poly.type
_entity_poly.pdbx_seq_one_letter_code
_entity_poly.pdbx_strand_id
1 'polypeptide(L)' 'MDKSSPNGLQKVELMHFEVCGIAAFHALSLILVATTVIADELIFIQIVWRHGDRAPIFTYPTDTHQEDAWPYGWGELTE' A
#
# COMPACT_ATOMS: atom_id res chain seq x y z
N MET A 1 53.72 -10.71 -36.36
CA MET A 1 52.37 -10.87 -35.79
C MET A 1 51.69 -9.53 -35.84
N ASP A 2 50.71 -9.36 -36.73
CA ASP A 2 50.00 -8.09 -36.85
C ASP A 2 49.19 -7.83 -35.57
N LYS A 3 49.35 -6.63 -35.01
CA LYS A 3 48.32 -6.03 -34.17
C LYS A 3 47.89 -4.76 -34.86
N SER A 4 47.10 -4.94 -35.91
CA SER A 4 46.31 -3.87 -36.51
C SER A 4 45.45 -3.24 -35.41
N SER A 5 45.84 -2.03 -35.00
CA SER A 5 45.04 -1.19 -34.09
C SER A 5 43.67 -0.99 -34.75
N PRO A 6 42.55 -1.26 -34.05
CA PRO A 6 41.24 -1.14 -34.66
C PRO A 6 41.06 0.30 -35.13
N ASN A 7 40.74 0.43 -36.42
CA ASN A 7 40.50 1.70 -37.09
C ASN A 7 39.42 2.47 -36.33
N GLY A 8 39.45 3.81 -36.34
CA GLY A 8 38.48 4.64 -35.60
C GLY A 8 37.02 4.26 -35.84
N LEU A 9 36.70 3.74 -37.03
CA LEU A 9 35.39 3.20 -37.39
C LEU A 9 34.97 1.98 -36.56
N GLN A 10 35.88 1.02 -36.29
CA GLN A 10 35.59 -0.14 -35.44
C GLN A 10 35.36 0.25 -33.97
N LYS A 11 36.06 1.29 -33.48
CA LYS A 11 35.84 1.81 -32.11
C LYS A 11 34.49 2.52 -31.98
N VAL A 12 34.06 3.23 -33.01
CA VAL A 12 32.74 3.88 -33.05
C VAL A 12 31.65 2.83 -33.08
N GLU A 13 31.79 1.78 -33.89
CA GLU A 13 30.82 0.67 -33.96
C GLU A 13 30.73 -0.10 -32.62
N LEU A 14 31.87 -0.35 -31.96
CA LEU A 14 31.91 -0.94 -30.62
C LEU A 14 31.24 -0.06 -29.56
N MET A 15 31.49 1.25 -29.59
CA MET A 15 30.86 2.23 -28.69
C MET A 15 29.34 2.30 -28.89
N HIS A 16 28.86 2.20 -30.14
CA HIS A 16 27.42 2.13 -30.42
C HIS A 16 26.79 0.84 -29.86
N PHE A 17 27.50 -0.29 -29.94
CA PHE A 17 27.03 -1.57 -29.39
C PHE A 17 26.94 -1.53 -27.85
N GLU A 18 27.93 -0.95 -27.18
CA GLU A 18 27.94 -0.80 -25.72
C GLU A 18 26.88 0.18 -25.22
N VAL A 19 26.73 1.33 -25.87
CA VAL A 19 25.70 2.34 -25.53
C VAL A 19 24.30 1.78 -25.76
N CYS A 20 24.09 1.00 -26.84
CA CYS A 20 22.81 0.35 -27.11
C CYS A 20 22.48 -0.71 -26.05
N GLY A 21 23.47 -1.48 -25.57
CA GLY A 21 23.30 -2.45 -24.49
C GLY A 21 22.92 -1.81 -23.15
N ILE A 22 23.58 -0.71 -22.78
CA ILE A 22 23.25 0.06 -21.55
C ILE A 22 21.84 0.65 -21.64
N ALA A 23 21.47 1.23 -22.79
CA ALA A 23 20.14 1.77 -23.02
C ALA A 23 19.05 0.69 -22.95
N ALA A 24 19.31 -0.49 -23.54
CA ALA A 24 18.41 -1.64 -23.48
C ALA A 24 18.25 -2.17 -22.04
N PHE A 25 19.34 -2.22 -21.27
CA PHE A 25 19.32 -2.64 -19.87
C PHE A 25 18.54 -1.66 -18.98
N HIS A 26 18.74 -0.35 -19.14
CA HIS A 26 17.98 0.65 -18.41
C HIS A 26 16.50 0.65 -18.81
N ALA A 27 16.18 0.49 -20.10
CA ALA A 27 14.81 0.34 -20.55
C ALA A 27 14.15 -0.90 -19.93
N LEU A 28 14.86 -2.04 -19.91
CA LEU A 28 14.38 -3.27 -19.30
C LEU A 28 14.19 -3.14 -17.78
N SER A 29 15.14 -2.51 -17.09
CA SER A 29 15.05 -2.26 -15.64
C SER A 29 13.89 -1.32 -15.30
N LEU A 30 13.66 -0.28 -16.10
CA LEU A 30 12.56 0.66 -15.92
C LEU A 30 11.19 -0.02 -16.16
N ILE A 31 11.10 -0.86 -17.20
CA ILE A 31 9.90 -1.66 -17.49
C ILE A 31 9.64 -2.65 -16.35
N LEU A 32 10.68 -3.35 -15.87
CA LEU A 32 10.54 -4.30 -14.76
C LEU A 32 10.03 -3.61 -13.49
N VAL A 33 10.65 -2.49 -13.10
CA VAL A 33 10.20 -1.71 -11.94
C VAL A 33 8.75 -1.25 -12.11
N ALA A 34 8.38 -0.72 -13.27
CA ALA A 34 7.00 -0.31 -13.55
C ALA A 34 5.98 -1.46 -13.44
N THR A 35 6.36 -2.69 -13.82
CA THR A 35 5.50 -3.88 -13.67
C THR A 35 5.44 -4.44 -12.25
N THR A 36 6.43 -4.16 -11.39
CA THR A 36 6.45 -4.65 -10.00
C THR A 36 5.64 -3.78 -9.03
N VAL A 37 5.21 -2.59 -9.45
CA VAL A 37 4.37 -1.69 -8.64
C VAL A 37 2.90 -1.87 -9.02
N ILE A 38 2.42 -3.12 -9.02
CA ILE A 38 0.98 -3.38 -9.02
C ILE A 38 0.55 -3.34 -7.56
N ALA A 39 -0.21 -2.31 -7.19
CA ALA A 39 -0.80 -2.20 -5.87
C ALA A 39 -1.94 -3.22 -5.74
N ASP A 40 -2.07 -3.83 -4.56
CA ASP A 40 -3.18 -4.73 -4.27
C ASP A 40 -4.52 -3.98 -4.37
N GLU A 41 -5.50 -4.60 -5.03
CA GLU A 41 -6.86 -4.04 -5.17
C GLU A 41 -7.78 -4.65 -4.10
N LEU A 42 -8.38 -3.81 -3.25
CA LEU A 42 -9.42 -4.25 -2.32
C LEU A 42 -10.70 -4.54 -3.09
N ILE A 43 -10.97 -5.82 -3.34
CA ILE A 43 -12.16 -6.26 -4.08
C ILE A 43 -13.42 -6.21 -3.23
N PHE A 44 -13.35 -6.63 -1.96
CA PHE A 44 -14.51 -6.68 -1.07
C PHE A 44 -14.07 -6.74 0.41
N ILE A 45 -14.84 -6.08 1.28
CA ILE A 45 -14.71 -6.21 2.73
C ILE A 45 -16.09 -6.32 3.36
N GLN A 46 -16.21 -7.21 4.34
CA GLN A 46 -17.37 -7.29 5.21
C GLN A 46 -16.90 -7.21 6.66
N ILE A 47 -17.55 -6.37 7.44
CA ILE A 47 -17.20 -6.14 8.84
C ILE A 47 -18.45 -6.36 9.69
N VAL A 48 -18.27 -7.07 10.80
CA VAL A 48 -19.28 -7.25 11.84
C VAL A 48 -18.70 -6.62 13.11
N TRP A 49 -19.35 -5.57 13.59
CA TRP A 49 -18.94 -4.87 14.80
C TRP A 49 -20.10 -4.79 15.80
N ARG A 50 -19.74 -4.68 17.08
CA ARG A 50 -20.68 -4.37 18.14
C ARG A 50 -20.97 -2.87 18.14
N HIS A 51 -22.13 -2.47 18.64
CA HIS A 51 -22.43 -1.07 18.98
C HIS A 51 -21.34 -0.45 19.86
N GLY A 52 -21.20 0.89 19.82
CA GLY A 52 -20.28 1.65 20.68
C GLY A 52 -20.68 1.63 22.16
N ASP A 53 -20.00 2.40 23.00
CA ASP A 53 -20.35 2.47 24.41
C ASP A 53 -21.74 3.05 24.61
N ARG A 54 -22.45 2.52 25.60
CA ARG A 54 -23.84 2.87 25.91
C ARG A 54 -24.12 2.76 27.39
N ALA A 55 -25.18 3.41 27.83
CA ALA A 55 -25.74 3.20 29.15
C ALA A 55 -26.18 1.73 29.35
N PRO A 56 -26.23 1.23 30.61
CA PRO A 56 -26.83 -0.06 30.93
C PRO A 56 -28.27 -0.15 30.40
N ILE A 57 -28.78 -1.34 30.14
CA ILE A 57 -30.21 -1.49 29.75
C ILE A 57 -31.12 -1.50 30.99
N PHE A 58 -30.57 -1.95 32.11
CA PHE A 58 -31.19 -1.95 33.42
C PHE A 58 -30.09 -2.13 34.47
N THR A 59 -30.43 -1.91 35.72
CA THR A 59 -29.54 -2.16 36.86
C THR A 59 -30.23 -2.99 37.94
N TYR A 60 -29.48 -3.37 38.97
CA TYR A 60 -30.00 -4.08 40.12
C TYR A 60 -30.83 -3.14 41.02
N PRO A 61 -31.81 -3.65 41.78
CA PRO A 61 -32.81 -2.80 42.44
C PRO A 61 -32.26 -1.77 43.46
N THR A 62 -31.09 -2.01 44.02
CA THR A 62 -30.47 -1.15 45.04
C THR A 62 -29.35 -0.28 44.48
N ASP A 63 -29.22 -0.18 43.16
CA ASP A 63 -28.29 0.75 42.54
C ASP A 63 -28.76 2.19 42.81
N THR A 64 -27.83 3.04 43.23
CA THR A 64 -28.08 4.47 43.44
C THR A 64 -28.18 5.24 42.13
N HIS A 65 -27.63 4.70 41.04
CA HIS A 65 -27.64 5.32 39.71
C HIS A 65 -28.70 4.66 38.84
N GLN A 66 -29.89 5.28 38.81
CA GLN A 66 -31.00 4.86 37.98
C GLN A 66 -30.95 5.53 36.61
N GLU A 67 -32.03 5.46 35.83
CA GLU A 67 -32.07 5.93 34.43
C GLU A 67 -31.68 7.39 34.28
N ASP A 68 -32.08 8.22 35.26
CA ASP A 68 -31.85 9.65 35.32
C ASP A 68 -30.37 10.04 35.47
N ALA A 69 -29.51 9.10 35.89
CA ALA A 69 -28.07 9.29 35.91
C ALA A 69 -27.44 9.25 34.51
N TRP A 70 -28.17 8.78 33.50
CA TRP A 70 -27.68 8.63 32.12
C TRP A 70 -28.26 9.72 31.23
N PRO A 71 -27.42 10.55 30.56
CA PRO A 71 -27.89 11.72 29.80
C PRO A 71 -28.97 11.44 28.76
N TYR A 72 -28.95 10.24 28.17
CA TYR A 72 -29.87 9.81 27.12
C TYR A 72 -30.82 8.69 27.58
N GLY A 73 -30.74 8.27 28.85
CA GLY A 73 -31.50 7.14 29.39
C GLY A 73 -30.86 5.76 29.15
N TRP A 74 -31.60 4.70 29.45
CA TRP A 74 -31.08 3.33 29.40
C TRP A 74 -30.79 2.84 27.98
N GLY A 75 -29.69 2.10 27.82
CA GLY A 75 -29.37 1.39 26.60
C GLY A 75 -28.93 2.26 25.42
N GLU A 76 -28.93 3.58 25.57
CA GLU A 76 -28.55 4.56 24.55
C GLU A 76 -27.04 4.79 24.47
N LEU A 77 -26.55 5.12 23.26
CA LEU A 77 -25.13 5.40 23.01
C LEU A 77 -24.66 6.67 23.74
N THR A 78 -23.38 6.68 24.12
CA THR A 78 -22.72 7.86 24.70
C THR A 78 -21.98 8.66 23.62
N GLU A 79 -21.71 9.96 23.87
CA GLU A 79 -20.85 10.82 23.01
C GLU A 79 -19.35 10.54 23.15
#